data_AF-A0A8B8E3P8-F1
#
_entry.id   AF-A0A8B8E3P8-F1
#
_cell.length_a   1.000
_cell.length_b   1.000
_cell.length_c   1.000
_cell.angle_alpha   90.00
_cell.angle_beta   90.00
_cell.angle_gamma   90.00
#
_symmetry.space_group_name_H-M   'P 1'
#
loop_
_entity.id
_entity.type
_entity.pdbx_description
1 polymer ?
#
loop_
_entity_poly.entity_id
_entity_poly.type
_entity_poly.pdbx_seq_one_letter_code
_entity_poly.pdbx_strand_id
1 'polypeptide(L)'
;MKLNSAYVCCGIFIFMGTCFIFLSSRNSPNDRVLWTLSFIPKESKLEQMSPSELRKSQMLKRVHALQTTCKETDLKAYKFEFYQVTSRFYVDSNANLSYCKVPKAGSSFMTEVFFALDKDRNNQNGTSISKSKSVDDIFEMSRRIVHAIGNNKLQTTPLLRDDDTKTTALLVSRDPYSRLYSAFIDKFYLFGLVKASVEISKIKKKRISNCGYDVTFQEFLDYVMKNAYGGYPINRHWAPVYLLCHACDVRYDVVSKMDTLSSDMENILDNINVSYSMRQSLINVIQSKYDNKSAISLIHTYMKFWKQYEKLCPKLIDYLLKIWKSFKIQGKLKSDVPFPKRRFSNAIKKGTHSDDVIDLFLEYMTKYKLSARERRLQRRSYLVKAYAEVSDTTVGKIQELYELDFRLFQYDTSPPTTI
;
A
#
# COMPACT_ATOMS: atom_id res chain seq x y z
N MET A 1 67.75 -16.57 50.41
CA MET A 1 66.96 -16.11 49.24
C MET A 1 67.63 -14.91 48.62
N LYS A 2 68.41 -15.11 47.56
CA LYS A 2 68.80 -14.13 46.52
C LYS A 2 69.84 -14.82 45.64
N LEU A 3 69.52 -14.98 44.37
CA LEU A 3 70.46 -15.40 43.33
C LEU A 3 70.24 -14.52 42.10
N ASN A 4 71.37 -14.26 41.44
CA ASN A 4 71.69 -13.18 40.50
C ASN A 4 71.28 -13.43 39.04
N SER A 5 71.31 -12.32 38.27
CA SER A 5 71.79 -12.15 36.87
C SER A 5 71.13 -12.95 35.72
N ALA A 6 71.16 -12.56 34.44
CA ALA A 6 71.34 -11.32 33.67
C ALA A 6 71.23 -11.69 32.16
N TYR A 7 70.91 -10.70 31.29
CA TYR A 7 71.09 -10.64 29.81
C TYR A 7 70.25 -11.65 28.94
N VAL A 8 69.85 -11.47 27.66
CA VAL A 8 69.83 -10.42 26.61
C VAL A 8 69.02 -10.97 25.40
N CYS A 9 68.38 -10.07 24.63
CA CYS A 9 67.90 -10.16 23.22
C CYS A 9 66.99 -11.33 22.74
N CYS A 10 65.88 -11.03 22.07
CA CYS A 10 65.83 -10.87 20.61
C CYS A 10 64.38 -10.62 20.14
N GLY A 11 64.19 -9.66 19.23
CA GLY A 11 62.90 -9.36 18.63
C GLY A 11 62.52 -10.38 17.55
N ILE A 12 61.24 -10.72 17.48
CA ILE A 12 60.61 -11.25 16.27
C ILE A 12 59.24 -10.58 16.14
N PHE A 13 59.09 -9.78 15.08
CA PHE A 13 57.82 -9.28 14.58
C PHE A 13 56.98 -10.46 14.09
N ILE A 14 55.79 -10.64 14.66
CA ILE A 14 54.73 -11.45 14.05
C ILE A 14 53.48 -10.59 13.95
N PHE A 15 53.07 -10.35 12.70
CA PHE A 15 51.83 -9.68 12.30
C PHE A 15 50.62 -10.25 13.06
N MET A 16 49.98 -9.45 13.93
CA MET A 16 48.62 -9.73 14.37
C MET A 16 47.65 -9.40 13.24
N GLY A 17 47.29 -10.41 12.45
CA GLY A 17 46.02 -10.41 11.72
C GLY A 17 44.89 -10.57 12.73
N THR A 18 44.27 -9.47 13.15
CA THR A 18 43.05 -9.51 13.96
C THR A 18 41.90 -10.01 13.09
N CYS A 19 41.65 -11.31 13.15
CA CYS A 19 40.40 -11.91 12.75
C CYS A 19 39.33 -11.46 13.76
N PHE A 20 38.61 -10.38 13.46
CA PHE A 20 37.41 -10.01 14.22
C PHE A 20 36.31 -11.03 13.89
N ILE A 21 36.30 -12.12 14.65
CA ILE A 21 35.13 -12.98 14.77
C ILE A 21 34.07 -12.15 15.51
N PHE A 22 33.17 -11.51 14.76
CA PHE A 22 31.94 -10.97 15.32
C PHE A 22 31.09 -12.15 15.79
N LEU A 23 31.20 -12.48 17.07
CA LEU A 23 30.17 -13.22 17.80
C LEU A 23 28.91 -12.35 17.78
N SER A 24 28.00 -12.66 16.86
CA SER A 24 26.63 -12.14 16.88
C SER A 24 26.01 -12.51 18.22
N SER A 25 25.96 -11.56 19.16
CA SER A 25 25.18 -11.72 20.38
C SER A 25 23.74 -11.98 19.97
N ARG A 26 23.17 -13.10 20.42
CA ARG A 26 21.74 -13.38 20.29
C ARG A 26 20.97 -12.19 20.86
N ASN A 27 20.28 -11.45 19.99
CA ASN A 27 19.41 -10.37 20.39
C ASN A 27 18.31 -10.92 21.31
N SER A 28 18.10 -10.23 22.42
CA SER A 28 16.94 -10.41 23.29
C SER A 28 15.65 -10.28 22.47
N PRO A 29 14.59 -11.07 22.73
CA PRO A 29 13.32 -10.98 22.01
C PRO A 29 12.59 -9.63 22.15
N ASN A 30 13.07 -8.74 23.02
CA ASN A 30 12.40 -7.49 23.42
C ASN A 30 13.08 -6.20 22.95
N ASP A 31 14.18 -6.27 22.21
CA ASP A 31 14.81 -5.07 21.65
C ASP A 31 14.18 -4.74 20.30
N ARG A 32 13.69 -3.49 20.14
CA ARG A 32 13.29 -2.96 18.83
C ARG A 32 14.46 -3.23 17.87
N VAL A 33 14.16 -3.67 16.65
CA VAL A 33 15.20 -3.79 15.62
C VAL A 33 15.73 -2.38 15.37
N LEU A 34 16.87 -2.07 15.98
CA LEU A 34 17.56 -0.81 15.78
C LEU A 34 18.14 -0.83 14.38
N TRP A 35 17.35 -0.33 13.44
CA TRP A 35 17.77 0.09 12.11
C TRP A 35 18.74 1.28 12.30
N THR A 36 20.02 0.98 12.58
CA THR A 36 20.99 2.03 12.95
C THR A 36 21.28 2.94 11.74
N LEU A 37 21.12 4.26 11.96
CA LEU A 37 21.44 5.29 10.96
C LEU A 37 22.94 5.34 10.59
N SER A 38 23.80 4.75 11.43
CA SER A 38 25.23 4.57 11.16
C SER A 38 25.53 3.68 9.96
N PHE A 39 24.51 3.05 9.37
CA PHE A 39 24.64 2.13 8.23
C PHE A 39 24.25 2.76 6.88
N ILE A 40 24.05 4.08 6.76
CA ILE A 40 23.87 4.71 5.44
C ILE A 40 25.22 4.66 4.70
N PRO A 41 25.39 3.80 3.67
CA PRO A 41 26.68 3.63 3.02
C PRO A 41 27.01 4.88 2.19
N LYS A 42 28.28 5.27 2.14
CA LYS A 42 28.79 6.25 1.16
C LYS A 42 28.53 5.73 -0.26
N GLU A 43 28.31 6.65 -1.20
CA GLU A 43 27.94 6.34 -2.58
C GLU A 43 28.88 5.33 -3.26
N SER A 44 30.18 5.42 -2.96
CA SER A 44 31.23 4.54 -3.46
C SER A 44 31.14 3.08 -2.99
N LYS A 45 30.27 2.73 -2.04
CA LYS A 45 30.06 1.36 -1.56
C LYS A 45 28.78 0.70 -2.09
N LEU A 46 27.92 1.43 -2.81
CA LEU A 46 26.63 0.91 -3.29
C LEU A 46 26.78 -0.19 -4.34
N GLU A 47 27.82 -0.13 -5.18
CA GLU A 47 28.05 -1.10 -6.28
C GLU A 47 28.48 -2.49 -5.80
N GLN A 48 28.98 -2.62 -4.57
CA GLN A 48 29.45 -3.89 -3.99
C GLN A 48 28.41 -4.57 -3.09
N MET A 49 27.25 -3.92 -2.87
CA MET A 49 26.22 -4.44 -1.97
C MET A 49 25.34 -5.49 -2.63
N SER A 50 24.94 -6.50 -1.88
CA SER A 50 23.92 -7.44 -2.33
C SER A 50 22.58 -6.72 -2.55
N PRO A 51 21.68 -7.27 -3.40
CA PRO A 51 20.37 -6.68 -3.63
C PRO A 51 19.52 -6.51 -2.35
N SER A 52 19.69 -7.37 -1.34
CA SER A 52 19.01 -7.25 -0.04
C SER A 52 19.53 -6.06 0.75
N GLU A 53 20.84 -5.88 0.83
CA GLU A 53 21.46 -4.76 1.55
C GLU A 53 21.12 -3.43 0.90
N LEU A 54 21.08 -3.36 -0.44
CA LEU A 54 20.66 -2.17 -1.16
C LEU A 54 19.22 -1.76 -0.82
N ARG A 55 18.30 -2.74 -0.76
CA ARG A 55 16.89 -2.49 -0.36
C ARG A 55 16.78 -2.01 1.08
N LYS A 56 17.51 -2.64 2.00
CA LYS A 56 17.62 -2.21 3.40
C LYS A 56 18.12 -0.77 3.49
N SER A 57 19.18 -0.43 2.76
CA SER A 57 19.70 0.94 2.68
C SER A 57 18.66 1.95 2.16
N GLN A 58 17.88 1.59 1.13
CA GLN A 58 16.82 2.46 0.62
C GLN A 58 15.72 2.73 1.65
N MET A 59 15.29 1.72 2.43
CA MET A 59 14.32 1.92 3.51
C MET A 59 14.86 2.85 4.60
N LEU A 60 16.13 2.69 4.99
CA LEU A 60 16.80 3.58 5.96
C LEU A 60 16.87 5.03 5.47
N LYS A 61 17.25 5.24 4.20
CA LYS A 61 17.28 6.57 3.59
C LYS A 61 15.91 7.26 3.65
N ARG A 62 14.81 6.52 3.47
CA ARG A 62 13.45 7.07 3.56
C ARG A 62 13.07 7.46 4.98
N VAL A 63 13.43 6.66 5.99
CA VAL A 63 13.23 7.02 7.41
C VAL A 63 14.02 8.28 7.76
N HIS A 64 15.29 8.37 7.35
CA HIS A 64 16.11 9.54 7.59
C HIS A 64 15.53 10.81 6.94
N ALA A 65 15.09 10.72 5.69
CA ALA A 65 14.46 11.83 4.99
C ALA A 65 13.15 12.29 5.67
N LEU A 66 12.32 11.34 6.12
CA LEU A 66 11.11 11.63 6.89
C LEU A 66 11.46 12.42 8.16
N GLN A 67 12.38 11.90 8.98
CA GLN A 67 12.80 12.52 10.24
C GLN A 67 13.43 13.90 10.05
N THR A 68 14.28 14.06 9.02
CA THR A 68 14.93 15.33 8.69
C THR A 68 13.90 16.37 8.29
N THR A 69 13.00 16.01 7.37
CA THR A 69 11.93 16.90 6.90
C THR A 69 11.00 17.30 8.05
N CYS A 70 10.64 16.37 8.94
CA CYS A 70 9.82 16.67 10.12
C CYS A 70 10.49 17.67 11.08
N LYS A 71 11.82 17.65 11.22
CA LYS A 71 12.55 18.62 12.05
C LYS A 71 12.62 20.02 11.44
N GLU A 72 12.71 20.09 10.12
CA GLU A 72 12.86 21.33 9.36
C GLU A 72 11.53 22.03 9.05
N THR A 73 10.40 21.34 9.22
CA THR A 73 9.08 21.81 8.81
C THR A 73 8.28 22.32 10.01
N ASP A 74 7.79 23.56 9.95
CA ASP A 74 6.73 24.00 10.86
C ASP A 74 5.39 23.38 10.44
N LEU A 75 5.01 22.28 11.12
CA LEU A 75 3.77 21.56 10.85
C LEU A 75 2.51 22.42 11.04
N LYS A 76 2.57 23.53 11.79
CA LYS A 76 1.43 24.45 11.94
C LYS A 76 1.05 25.11 10.62
N ALA A 77 2.02 25.37 9.73
CA ALA A 77 1.77 25.94 8.41
C ALA A 77 0.97 25.01 7.49
N TYR A 78 0.89 23.72 7.82
CA TYR A 78 0.22 22.68 7.03
C TYR A 78 -1.02 22.08 7.74
N LYS A 79 -1.44 22.71 8.85
CA LYS A 79 -2.70 22.38 9.52
C LYS A 79 -3.84 23.06 8.76
N PHE A 80 -4.40 22.36 7.79
CA PHE A 80 -5.70 22.73 7.26
C PHE A 80 -6.76 22.69 8.38
N GLU A 81 -7.74 23.60 8.34
CA GLU A 81 -8.79 23.74 9.36
C GLU A 81 -9.81 22.58 9.39
N PHE A 82 -9.66 21.55 8.56
CA PHE A 82 -10.59 20.42 8.56
C PHE A 82 -10.30 19.40 9.67
N TYR A 83 -11.35 18.68 10.08
CA TYR A 83 -11.28 17.63 11.10
C TYR A 83 -10.16 16.62 10.79
N GLN A 84 -9.27 16.42 11.77
CA GLN A 84 -8.22 15.40 11.74
C GLN A 84 -8.83 14.03 11.42
N VAL A 85 -8.22 13.32 10.47
CA VAL A 85 -8.67 11.97 10.15
C VAL A 85 -8.17 11.02 11.23
N THR A 86 -9.08 10.23 11.82
CA THR A 86 -8.68 9.24 12.83
C THR A 86 -7.70 8.23 12.24
N SER A 87 -6.49 8.25 12.78
CA SER A 87 -5.43 7.30 12.47
C SER A 87 -5.82 5.89 12.91
N ARG A 88 -5.41 4.89 12.10
CA ARG A 88 -5.77 3.48 12.34
C ARG A 88 -4.56 2.59 12.15
N PHE A 89 -4.16 1.92 13.22
CA PHE A 89 -2.99 1.06 13.24
C PHE A 89 -3.38 -0.40 13.43
N TYR A 90 -2.66 -1.28 12.73
CA TYR A 90 -2.52 -2.67 13.15
C TYR A 90 -1.30 -2.76 14.06
N VAL A 91 -1.43 -3.48 15.18
CA VAL A 91 -0.34 -3.70 16.14
C VAL A 91 -0.34 -5.18 16.48
N ASP A 92 0.79 -5.84 16.21
CA ASP A 92 1.04 -7.22 16.61
C ASP A 92 2.36 -7.26 17.39
N SER A 93 2.24 -7.20 18.72
CA SER A 93 3.40 -7.21 19.62
C SER A 93 4.17 -8.52 19.57
N ASN A 94 3.51 -9.65 19.27
CA ASN A 94 4.19 -10.95 19.18
C ASN A 94 5.05 -11.01 17.93
N ALA A 95 4.52 -10.51 16.82
CA ALA A 95 5.27 -10.37 15.58
C ALA A 95 6.30 -9.22 15.64
N ASN A 96 6.29 -8.36 16.66
CA ASN A 96 7.12 -7.14 16.71
C ASN A 96 6.88 -6.21 15.49
N LEU A 97 5.61 -6.07 15.06
CA LEU A 97 5.25 -5.26 13.90
C LEU A 97 4.00 -4.42 14.15
N SER A 98 4.07 -3.13 13.84
CA SER A 98 2.91 -2.26 13.72
C SER A 98 2.87 -1.57 12.36
N TYR A 99 1.67 -1.22 11.88
CA TYR A 99 1.47 -0.64 10.56
C TYR A 99 0.32 0.37 10.56
N CYS A 100 0.59 1.58 10.07
CA CYS A 100 -0.47 2.58 9.83
C CYS A 100 -1.26 2.26 8.55
N LYS A 101 -2.57 2.03 8.67
CA LYS A 101 -3.42 1.68 7.53
C LYS A 101 -3.71 2.88 6.62
N VAL A 102 -2.92 3.00 5.55
CA VAL A 102 -3.10 3.99 4.47
C VAL A 102 -3.92 3.41 3.30
N PRO A 103 -5.19 3.82 3.10
CA PRO A 103 -5.96 3.35 1.96
C PRO A 103 -5.28 3.67 0.64
N LYS A 104 -5.42 2.74 -0.31
CA LYS A 104 -4.88 2.86 -1.67
C LYS A 104 -3.34 2.86 -1.75
N ALA A 105 -2.64 2.56 -0.65
CA ALA A 105 -1.20 2.32 -0.59
C ALA A 105 -0.90 0.90 -0.05
N GLY A 106 -1.53 -0.13 -0.64
CA GLY A 106 -1.26 -1.53 -0.25
C GLY A 106 -2.01 -2.00 1.00
N SER A 107 -2.96 -1.21 1.52
CA SER A 107 -3.67 -1.52 2.77
C SER A 107 -4.41 -2.86 2.82
N SER A 108 -4.91 -3.37 1.69
CA SER A 108 -5.59 -4.68 1.65
C SER A 108 -4.58 -5.80 1.89
N PHE A 109 -3.48 -5.78 1.13
CA PHE A 109 -2.35 -6.68 1.28
C PHE A 109 -1.79 -6.66 2.71
N MET A 110 -1.56 -5.47 3.29
CA MET A 110 -1.10 -5.39 4.68
C MET A 110 -2.14 -5.92 5.68
N THR A 111 -3.44 -5.75 5.42
CA THR A 111 -4.47 -6.35 6.28
C THR A 111 -4.41 -7.88 6.23
N GLU A 112 -4.15 -8.46 5.05
CA GLU A 112 -3.98 -9.92 4.86
C GLU A 112 -2.72 -10.44 5.55
N VAL A 113 -1.61 -9.70 5.48
CA VAL A 113 -0.39 -10.00 6.26
C VAL A 113 -0.70 -10.08 7.76
N PHE A 114 -1.36 -9.07 8.34
CA PHE A 114 -1.73 -9.11 9.76
C PHE A 114 -2.75 -10.19 10.12
N PHE A 115 -3.55 -10.67 9.17
CA PHE A 115 -4.40 -11.84 9.39
C PHE A 115 -3.61 -13.14 9.45
N ALA A 116 -2.55 -13.27 8.63
CA ALA A 116 -1.64 -14.39 8.68
C ALA A 116 -0.82 -14.40 9.99
N LEU A 117 -0.37 -13.23 10.46
CA LEU A 117 0.34 -13.10 11.74
C LEU A 117 -0.54 -13.53 12.94
N ASP A 118 -1.80 -13.08 12.98
CA ASP A 118 -2.74 -13.51 14.03
C ASP A 118 -3.02 -15.03 14.00
N LYS A 119 -2.92 -15.67 12.81
CA LYS A 119 -3.00 -17.12 12.70
C LYS A 119 -1.78 -17.81 13.33
N ASP A 120 -0.56 -17.32 13.06
CA ASP A 120 0.68 -17.87 13.64
C ASP A 120 0.58 -17.94 15.17
N ARG A 121 0.00 -16.90 15.79
CA ARG A 121 -0.27 -16.83 17.23
C ARG A 121 -1.29 -17.87 17.72
N ASN A 122 -2.48 -17.91 17.10
CA ASN A 122 -3.63 -18.63 17.66
C ASN A 122 -3.59 -20.15 17.41
N ASN A 123 -2.62 -20.67 16.65
CA ASN A 123 -2.33 -22.11 16.60
C ASN A 123 -2.07 -22.74 17.98
N GLN A 124 -1.84 -21.92 19.03
CA GLN A 124 -1.65 -22.39 20.39
C GLN A 124 -2.91 -22.37 21.29
N ASN A 125 -3.94 -21.53 21.07
CA ASN A 125 -5.19 -21.52 21.87
C ASN A 125 -6.32 -20.71 21.17
N GLY A 126 -7.52 -21.27 20.94
CA GLY A 126 -8.76 -20.50 20.61
C GLY A 126 -9.32 -20.50 19.16
N THR A 127 -10.60 -20.13 19.01
CA THR A 127 -11.58 -20.39 17.92
C THR A 127 -11.80 -19.23 16.91
N SER A 128 -10.75 -18.75 16.23
CA SER A 128 -10.90 -17.67 15.22
C SER A 128 -11.11 -18.19 13.80
N ILE A 129 -11.87 -17.46 12.96
CA ILE A 129 -12.11 -17.73 11.52
C ILE A 129 -10.80 -17.93 10.73
N SER A 130 -9.68 -17.37 11.20
CA SER A 130 -8.35 -17.53 10.59
C SER A 130 -7.68 -18.89 10.84
N LYS A 131 -8.13 -19.71 11.81
CA LYS A 131 -7.46 -20.98 12.15
C LYS A 131 -7.47 -21.99 11.00
N SER A 132 -8.62 -22.14 10.35
CA SER A 132 -8.84 -23.18 9.33
C SER A 132 -8.28 -22.83 7.96
N LYS A 133 -7.87 -21.59 7.74
CA LYS A 133 -7.44 -21.09 6.42
C LYS A 133 -5.93 -21.16 6.30
N SER A 134 -5.39 -21.71 5.21
CA SER A 134 -3.97 -21.59 4.86
C SER A 134 -3.58 -20.11 4.68
N VAL A 135 -2.27 -19.82 4.64
CA VAL A 135 -1.82 -18.46 4.30
C VAL A 135 -2.35 -18.10 2.91
N ASP A 136 -2.30 -19.02 1.96
CA ASP A 136 -2.87 -18.80 0.63
C ASP A 136 -4.36 -18.43 0.68
N ASP A 137 -5.16 -19.15 1.46
CA ASP A 137 -6.60 -18.89 1.62
C ASP A 137 -6.89 -17.49 2.19
N ILE A 138 -5.99 -16.94 3.02
CA ILE A 138 -6.11 -15.57 3.57
C ILE A 138 -5.94 -14.53 2.46
N PHE A 139 -4.93 -14.68 1.61
CA PHE A 139 -4.68 -13.79 0.48
C PHE A 139 -5.67 -13.98 -0.68
N GLU A 140 -6.50 -15.02 -0.62
CA GLU A 140 -7.63 -15.25 -1.52
C GLU A 140 -8.96 -14.72 -0.99
N MET A 141 -8.99 -14.22 0.25
CA MET A 141 -10.21 -13.69 0.85
C MET A 141 -10.75 -12.49 0.08
N SER A 142 -12.08 -12.38 0.03
CA SER A 142 -12.66 -11.22 -0.62
C SER A 142 -12.28 -9.93 0.10
N ARG A 143 -11.91 -8.89 -0.66
CA ARG A 143 -11.55 -7.57 -0.09
C ARG A 143 -12.60 -7.04 0.88
N ARG A 144 -13.89 -7.33 0.62
CA ARG A 144 -14.99 -6.94 1.51
C ARG A 144 -14.84 -7.60 2.88
N ILE A 145 -14.57 -8.90 2.94
CA ILE A 145 -14.37 -9.63 4.20
C ILE A 145 -13.09 -9.14 4.87
N VAL A 146 -11.99 -8.99 4.12
CA VAL A 146 -10.71 -8.46 4.62
C VAL A 146 -10.91 -7.11 5.30
N HIS A 147 -11.65 -6.19 4.67
CA HIS A 147 -11.92 -4.89 5.26
C HIS A 147 -12.93 -4.92 6.40
N ALA A 148 -13.95 -5.78 6.35
CA ALA A 148 -14.94 -5.91 7.43
C ALA A 148 -14.28 -6.43 8.71
N ILE A 149 -13.58 -7.57 8.63
CA ILE A 149 -12.87 -8.15 9.77
C ILE A 149 -11.72 -7.23 10.19
N GLY A 150 -10.97 -6.71 9.21
CA GLY A 150 -9.75 -5.97 9.46
C GLY A 150 -10.02 -4.67 10.19
N ASN A 151 -11.17 -4.03 9.99
CA ASN A 151 -11.52 -2.80 10.69
C ASN A 151 -11.79 -3.03 12.18
N ASN A 152 -12.23 -4.23 12.58
CA ASN A 152 -12.48 -4.55 13.99
C ASN A 152 -11.17 -4.78 14.78
N LYS A 153 -10.08 -5.12 14.08
CA LYS A 153 -8.75 -5.30 14.67
C LYS A 153 -7.89 -4.03 14.68
N LEU A 154 -8.40 -2.93 14.13
CA LEU A 154 -7.67 -1.67 14.10
C LEU A 154 -7.81 -0.96 15.44
N GLN A 155 -6.68 -0.51 15.95
CA GLN A 155 -6.65 0.39 17.10
C GLN A 155 -6.60 1.83 16.58
N THR A 156 -7.40 2.70 17.18
CA THR A 156 -7.25 4.15 17.04
C THR A 156 -6.11 4.60 17.94
N THR A 157 -5.19 5.40 17.43
CA THR A 157 -4.12 5.95 18.24
C THR A 157 -4.60 7.19 19.00
N PRO A 158 -4.45 7.23 20.33
CA PRO A 158 -4.01 8.42 21.01
C PRO A 158 -2.51 8.23 21.30
N LEU A 159 -1.67 8.47 20.28
CA LEU A 159 -0.20 8.47 20.38
C LEU A 159 0.43 7.09 20.67
N LEU A 160 1.05 6.49 19.65
CA LEU A 160 2.16 5.54 19.88
C LEU A 160 3.31 6.37 20.49
N ARG A 161 3.24 6.71 21.78
CA ARG A 161 4.39 7.24 22.49
C ARG A 161 5.46 6.14 22.50
N ASP A 162 6.72 6.54 22.43
CA ASP A 162 7.89 5.66 22.25
C ASP A 162 7.94 4.48 23.26
N ASP A 163 7.20 4.63 24.34
CA ASP A 163 7.01 3.80 25.52
C ASP A 163 5.97 2.66 25.32
N ASP A 164 4.91 2.90 24.54
CA ASP A 164 3.67 2.10 24.60
C ASP A 164 3.60 0.93 23.59
N THR A 165 4.41 0.97 22.53
CA THR A 165 4.55 -0.19 21.62
C THR A 165 6.01 -0.43 21.27
N LYS A 166 6.62 -1.46 21.88
CA LYS A 166 7.94 -1.99 21.51
C LYS A 166 7.87 -2.79 20.20
N THR A 167 7.24 -2.23 19.17
CA THR A 167 7.11 -2.86 17.84
C THR A 167 7.92 -2.13 16.79
N THR A 168 8.34 -2.83 15.73
CA THR A 168 8.85 -2.18 14.52
C THR A 168 7.70 -1.47 13.80
N ALA A 169 7.71 -0.15 13.77
CA ALA A 169 6.64 0.66 13.17
C ALA A 169 6.86 0.88 11.66
N LEU A 170 5.92 0.38 10.86
CA LEU A 170 5.91 0.48 9.40
C LEU A 170 4.93 1.55 8.90
N LEU A 171 5.42 2.44 8.03
CA LEU A 171 4.62 3.33 7.21
C LEU A 171 4.76 2.95 5.73
N VAL A 172 3.63 2.84 5.03
CA VAL A 172 3.61 2.65 3.57
C VAL A 172 3.01 3.89 2.92
N SER A 173 3.82 4.64 2.19
CA SER A 173 3.37 5.80 1.42
C SER A 173 3.10 5.44 -0.04
N ARG A 174 2.39 6.32 -0.74
CA ARG A 174 2.18 6.24 -2.19
C ARG A 174 2.17 7.64 -2.76
N ASP A 175 2.75 7.79 -3.94
CA ASP A 175 2.68 9.00 -4.76
C ASP A 175 1.24 9.57 -4.75
N PRO A 176 1.05 10.83 -4.31
CA PRO A 176 -0.28 11.44 -4.17
C PRO A 176 -1.12 11.33 -5.45
N TYR A 177 -0.52 11.57 -6.62
CA TYR A 177 -1.21 11.51 -7.90
C TYR A 177 -1.74 10.10 -8.20
N SER A 178 -0.89 9.09 -8.05
CA SER A 178 -1.24 7.68 -8.19
C SER A 178 -2.30 7.23 -7.18
N ARG A 179 -2.23 7.76 -5.96
CA ARG A 179 -3.16 7.43 -4.87
C ARG A 179 -4.56 8.00 -5.13
N LEU A 180 -4.64 9.27 -5.54
CA LEU A 180 -5.89 9.93 -5.96
C LEU A 180 -6.56 9.21 -7.13
N TYR A 181 -5.79 8.86 -8.17
CA TYR A 181 -6.35 8.13 -9.31
C TYR A 181 -6.85 6.74 -8.91
N SER A 182 -6.12 6.04 -8.03
CA SER A 182 -6.57 4.76 -7.48
C SER A 182 -7.85 4.88 -6.63
N ALA A 183 -8.00 5.99 -5.89
CA ALA A 183 -9.21 6.27 -5.13
C ALA A 183 -10.40 6.54 -6.05
N PHE A 184 -10.21 7.34 -7.11
CA PHE A 184 -11.23 7.59 -8.13
C PHE A 184 -11.76 6.28 -8.75
N ILE A 185 -10.85 5.42 -9.22
CA ILE A 185 -11.23 4.16 -9.88
C ILE A 185 -12.05 3.27 -8.93
N ASP A 186 -11.62 3.14 -7.68
CA ASP A 186 -12.26 2.25 -6.70
C ASP A 186 -13.58 2.82 -6.13
N LYS A 187 -13.66 4.14 -5.91
CA LYS A 187 -14.80 4.75 -5.20
C LYS A 187 -15.86 5.35 -6.12
N PHE A 188 -15.45 5.94 -7.23
CA PHE A 188 -16.36 6.64 -8.13
C PHE A 188 -16.60 5.83 -9.40
N TYR A 189 -15.52 5.40 -10.08
CA TYR A 189 -15.64 4.68 -11.34
C TYR A 189 -16.29 3.29 -11.20
N LEU A 190 -16.02 2.58 -10.08
CA LEU A 190 -16.53 1.23 -9.76
C LEU A 190 -17.50 1.21 -8.57
N PHE A 191 -18.21 2.31 -8.33
CA PHE A 191 -19.34 2.39 -7.39
C PHE A 191 -19.02 2.03 -5.93
N GLY A 192 -17.77 2.21 -5.49
CA GLY A 192 -17.40 2.02 -4.08
C GLY A 192 -17.95 3.08 -3.12
N LEU A 193 -18.44 4.22 -3.63
CA LEU A 193 -18.99 5.34 -2.84
C LEU A 193 -20.06 6.11 -3.65
N VAL A 194 -21.11 5.42 -4.08
CA VAL A 194 -22.18 5.96 -4.95
C VAL A 194 -22.83 7.23 -4.40
N LYS A 195 -22.99 7.38 -3.09
CA LYS A 195 -23.61 8.58 -2.49
C LYS A 195 -22.87 9.87 -2.88
N ALA A 196 -21.54 9.90 -2.77
CA ALA A 196 -20.77 11.06 -3.21
C ALA A 196 -20.78 11.23 -4.74
N SER A 197 -20.77 10.13 -5.50
CA SER A 197 -20.93 10.20 -6.95
C SER A 197 -22.25 10.88 -7.35
N VAL A 198 -23.32 10.59 -6.62
CA VAL A 198 -24.64 11.23 -6.82
C VAL A 198 -24.62 12.71 -6.43
N GLU A 199 -23.94 13.08 -5.34
CA GLU A 199 -23.78 14.49 -4.95
C GLU A 199 -23.07 15.29 -6.04
N ILE A 200 -21.97 14.76 -6.59
CA ILE A 200 -21.28 15.37 -7.74
C ILE A 200 -22.23 15.47 -8.95
N SER A 201 -23.01 14.42 -9.22
CA SER A 201 -23.98 14.43 -10.33
C SER A 201 -25.05 15.50 -10.20
N LYS A 202 -25.58 15.72 -8.99
CA LYS A 202 -26.66 16.71 -8.75
C LYS A 202 -26.22 18.15 -9.04
N ILE A 203 -24.94 18.46 -8.87
CA ILE A 203 -24.38 19.78 -9.19
C ILE A 203 -24.48 20.07 -10.69
N LYS A 204 -24.36 19.05 -11.54
CA LYS A 204 -24.47 19.20 -13.00
C LYS A 204 -25.86 18.76 -13.48
N LYS A 205 -26.73 19.75 -13.72
CA LYS A 205 -28.15 19.59 -14.09
C LYS A 205 -28.47 18.72 -15.35
N LYS A 206 -27.48 18.24 -16.10
CA LYS A 206 -27.66 17.50 -17.39
C LYS A 206 -26.91 16.16 -17.42
N ARG A 207 -27.16 15.26 -16.47
CA ARG A 207 -26.56 13.92 -16.48
C ARG A 207 -27.55 12.84 -16.88
N ILE A 208 -27.03 11.83 -17.58
CA ILE A 208 -27.80 10.69 -18.10
C ILE A 208 -28.11 9.70 -16.95
N SER A 209 -27.27 9.66 -15.90
CA SER A 209 -27.39 8.69 -14.81
C SER A 209 -27.65 9.34 -13.45
N ASN A 210 -28.56 8.74 -12.67
CA ASN A 210 -28.91 9.19 -11.32
C ASN A 210 -28.05 8.53 -10.23
N CYS A 211 -27.07 7.72 -10.61
CA CYS A 211 -26.16 7.05 -9.68
C CYS A 211 -24.69 7.51 -9.79
N GLY A 212 -24.43 8.54 -10.60
CA GLY A 212 -23.06 9.04 -10.82
C GLY A 212 -22.16 8.10 -11.61
N TYR A 213 -22.76 7.36 -12.57
CA TYR A 213 -22.02 6.55 -13.53
C TYR A 213 -21.07 7.37 -14.41
N ASP A 214 -21.35 8.64 -14.63
CA ASP A 214 -20.61 9.52 -15.54
C ASP A 214 -19.69 10.52 -14.82
N VAL A 215 -19.42 10.33 -13.53
CA VAL A 215 -18.42 11.14 -12.80
C VAL A 215 -17.04 10.96 -13.45
N THR A 216 -16.45 12.06 -13.88
CA THR A 216 -15.10 12.15 -14.45
C THR A 216 -14.03 12.26 -13.38
N PHE A 217 -12.77 12.07 -13.76
CA PHE A 217 -11.66 12.20 -12.82
C PHE A 217 -11.48 13.64 -12.33
N GLN A 218 -11.57 14.62 -13.24
CA GLN A 218 -11.56 16.05 -12.92
C GLN A 218 -12.61 16.41 -11.86
N GLU A 219 -13.86 15.99 -12.05
CA GLU A 219 -14.94 16.30 -11.11
C GLU A 219 -14.75 15.64 -9.74
N PHE A 220 -14.17 14.44 -9.70
CA PHE A 220 -13.75 13.82 -8.45
C PHE A 220 -12.70 14.67 -7.73
N LEU A 221 -11.66 15.13 -8.44
CA LEU A 221 -10.61 15.96 -7.85
C LEU A 221 -11.19 17.29 -7.35
N ASP A 222 -12.03 17.95 -8.13
CA ASP A 222 -12.70 19.19 -7.72
C ASP A 222 -13.56 19.00 -6.47
N TYR A 223 -14.26 17.86 -6.36
CA TYR A 223 -15.00 17.49 -5.16
C TYR A 223 -14.07 17.31 -3.94
N VAL A 224 -12.94 16.62 -4.12
CA VAL A 224 -11.95 16.44 -3.05
C VAL A 224 -11.38 17.78 -2.59
N MET A 225 -10.96 18.63 -3.53
CA MET A 225 -10.41 19.96 -3.23
C MET A 225 -11.47 20.83 -2.56
N LYS A 226 -12.68 20.92 -3.12
CA LYS A 226 -13.77 21.71 -2.54
C LYS A 226 -14.02 21.35 -1.08
N ASN A 227 -14.04 20.05 -0.76
CA ASN A 227 -14.27 19.60 0.61
C ASN A 227 -13.08 19.94 1.53
N ALA A 228 -11.85 19.74 1.07
CA ALA A 228 -10.65 20.04 1.84
C ALA A 228 -10.55 21.55 2.18
N TYR A 229 -10.67 22.43 1.17
CA TYR A 229 -10.60 23.89 1.38
C TYR A 229 -11.86 24.47 2.03
N GLY A 230 -12.98 23.75 2.00
CA GLY A 230 -14.23 24.14 2.65
C GLY A 230 -14.32 23.75 4.14
N GLY A 231 -13.25 23.21 4.74
CA GLY A 231 -13.23 22.80 6.16
C GLY A 231 -14.02 21.52 6.47
N TYR A 232 -14.48 20.77 5.45
CA TYR A 232 -15.21 19.53 5.66
C TYR A 232 -14.27 18.37 6.04
N PRO A 233 -14.73 17.39 6.83
CA PRO A 233 -13.94 16.20 7.13
C PRO A 233 -13.41 15.52 5.86
N ILE A 234 -12.09 15.43 5.73
CA ILE A 234 -11.48 14.81 4.57
C ILE A 234 -11.60 13.28 4.66
N ASN A 235 -12.02 12.65 3.55
CA ASN A 235 -12.17 11.19 3.55
C ASN A 235 -10.81 10.50 3.54
N ARG A 236 -10.63 9.49 4.40
CA ARG A 236 -9.38 8.73 4.52
C ARG A 236 -8.87 8.06 3.23
N HIS A 237 -9.71 7.87 2.22
CA HIS A 237 -9.27 7.28 0.94
C HIS A 237 -8.41 8.22 0.10
N TRP A 238 -8.50 9.53 0.35
CA TRP A 238 -7.71 10.55 -0.32
C TRP A 238 -7.03 11.51 0.65
N ALA A 239 -7.33 11.53 1.95
CA ALA A 239 -6.58 12.33 2.93
C ALA A 239 -5.06 12.14 2.81
N PRO A 240 -4.23 13.19 2.93
CA PRO A 240 -2.77 13.08 2.92
C PRO A 240 -2.26 12.03 3.91
N VAL A 241 -1.17 11.36 3.55
CA VAL A 241 -0.57 10.28 4.34
C VAL A 241 0.05 10.83 5.62
N TYR A 242 0.70 12.01 5.57
CA TYR A 242 1.27 12.65 6.75
C TYR A 242 0.23 12.85 7.85
N LEU A 243 -0.99 13.23 7.45
CA LEU A 243 -2.12 13.44 8.33
C LEU A 243 -2.71 12.11 8.83
N LEU A 244 -2.93 11.15 7.92
CA LEU A 244 -3.54 9.85 8.24
C LEU A 244 -2.77 9.01 9.24
N CYS A 245 -1.47 9.27 9.34
CA CYS A 245 -0.52 8.44 10.07
C CYS A 245 0.30 9.23 11.07
N HIS A 246 0.03 10.53 11.25
CA HIS A 246 0.85 11.40 12.11
C HIS A 246 2.34 11.24 11.82
N ALA A 247 2.74 11.40 10.55
CA ALA A 247 4.05 10.97 10.08
C ALA A 247 5.25 11.61 10.81
N CYS A 248 5.04 12.76 11.45
CA CYS A 248 6.04 13.43 12.28
C CYS A 248 5.85 13.25 13.79
N ASP A 249 4.69 12.79 14.26
CA ASP A 249 4.45 12.53 15.68
C ASP A 249 4.74 11.06 16.06
N VAL A 250 4.69 10.16 15.08
CA VAL A 250 4.98 8.73 15.25
C VAL A 250 6.39 8.42 14.79
N ARG A 251 7.17 7.76 15.66
CA ARG A 251 8.50 7.26 15.32
C ARG A 251 8.38 5.99 14.47
N TYR A 252 8.54 6.15 13.15
CA TYR A 252 8.61 5.03 12.22
C TYR A 252 10.01 4.44 12.14
N ASP A 253 10.10 3.11 12.22
CA ASP A 253 11.34 2.35 12.03
C ASP A 253 11.55 1.98 10.57
N VAL A 254 10.46 1.88 9.78
CA VAL A 254 10.51 1.56 8.35
C VAL A 254 9.53 2.44 7.57
N VAL A 255 10.03 3.05 6.49
CA VAL A 255 9.20 3.74 5.48
C VAL A 255 9.32 3.01 4.13
N SER A 256 8.22 2.39 3.71
CA SER A 256 8.09 1.73 2.42
C SER A 256 7.27 2.58 1.44
N LYS A 257 7.52 2.42 0.13
CA LYS A 257 6.71 3.02 -0.94
C LYS A 257 5.86 1.92 -1.58
N MET A 258 4.63 2.24 -1.98
CA MET A 258 3.75 1.30 -2.69
C MET A 258 4.41 0.58 -3.87
N ASP A 259 5.29 1.28 -4.61
CA ASP A 259 5.98 0.72 -5.78
C ASP A 259 7.09 -0.28 -5.44
N THR A 260 7.59 -0.26 -4.20
CA THR A 260 8.61 -1.19 -3.67
C THR A 260 8.08 -2.07 -2.54
N LEU A 261 6.78 -1.98 -2.21
CA LEU A 261 6.20 -2.65 -1.04
C LEU A 261 6.50 -4.15 -1.02
N SER A 262 6.34 -4.86 -2.14
CA SER A 262 6.62 -6.30 -2.21
C SER A 262 8.07 -6.63 -1.84
N SER A 263 9.04 -5.91 -2.41
CA SER A 263 10.47 -6.14 -2.14
C SER A 263 10.90 -5.63 -0.76
N ASP A 264 10.27 -4.58 -0.26
CA ASP A 264 10.52 -4.06 1.09
C ASP A 264 10.03 -5.08 2.13
N MET A 265 8.85 -5.67 1.89
CA MET A 265 8.27 -6.69 2.77
C MET A 265 9.11 -7.95 2.89
N GLU A 266 9.80 -8.39 1.83
CA GLU A 266 10.76 -9.51 1.95
C GLU A 266 11.81 -9.24 3.04
N ASN A 267 12.37 -8.04 3.10
CA ASN A 267 13.35 -7.68 4.14
C ASN A 267 12.69 -7.42 5.50
N ILE A 268 11.47 -6.87 5.54
CA ILE A 268 10.74 -6.64 6.80
C ILE A 268 10.45 -7.99 7.47
N LEU A 269 9.99 -8.99 6.70
CA LEU A 269 9.68 -10.34 7.19
C LEU A 269 10.90 -11.04 7.82
N ASP A 270 12.12 -10.68 7.42
CA ASP A 270 13.35 -11.21 8.01
C ASP A 270 13.65 -10.66 9.41
N ASN A 271 13.11 -9.49 9.74
CA ASN A 271 13.42 -8.74 10.96
C ASN A 271 12.27 -8.73 11.97
N ILE A 272 11.13 -9.36 11.66
CA ILE A 272 10.01 -9.53 12.58
C ILE A 272 10.03 -10.92 13.24
N ASN A 273 9.32 -11.05 14.36
CA ASN A 273 9.28 -12.28 15.13
C ASN A 273 8.16 -13.22 14.65
N VAL A 274 8.45 -14.02 13.64
CA VAL A 274 7.52 -15.01 13.07
C VAL A 274 8.22 -16.35 12.89
N SER A 275 7.44 -17.44 12.91
CA SER A 275 8.00 -18.77 12.63
C SER A 275 8.61 -18.85 11.22
N TYR A 276 9.63 -19.69 11.04
CA TYR A 276 10.26 -19.89 9.73
C TYR A 276 9.24 -20.33 8.66
N SER A 277 8.31 -21.22 9.02
CA SER A 277 7.24 -21.67 8.12
C SER A 277 6.31 -20.53 7.72
N MET A 278 5.86 -19.71 8.68
CA MET A 278 5.03 -18.54 8.39
C MET A 278 5.75 -17.54 7.48
N ARG A 279 7.03 -17.26 7.76
CA ARG A 279 7.86 -16.40 6.92
C ARG A 279 7.92 -16.92 5.47
N GLN A 280 8.22 -18.19 5.28
CA GLN A 280 8.29 -18.80 3.95
C GLN A 280 6.94 -18.75 3.22
N SER A 281 5.83 -19.03 3.91
CA SER A 281 4.49 -18.88 3.33
C SER A 281 4.22 -17.44 2.88
N LEU A 282 4.56 -16.44 3.69
CA LEU A 282 4.37 -15.03 3.33
C LEU A 282 5.26 -14.61 2.15
N ILE A 283 6.52 -15.03 2.12
CA ILE A 283 7.44 -14.77 0.99
C ILE A 283 6.90 -15.41 -0.30
N ASN A 284 6.46 -16.67 -0.24
CA ASN A 284 5.89 -17.36 -1.39
C ASN A 284 4.67 -16.61 -1.95
N VAL A 285 3.79 -16.11 -1.07
CA VAL A 285 2.63 -15.31 -1.48
C VAL A 285 3.03 -13.99 -2.15
N ILE A 286 4.03 -13.30 -1.60
CA ILE A 286 4.56 -12.06 -2.16
C ILE A 286 5.14 -12.29 -3.56
N GLN A 287 5.85 -13.41 -3.75
CA GLN A 287 6.52 -13.76 -5.01
C GLN A 287 5.57 -14.34 -6.06
N SER A 288 4.54 -15.08 -5.67
CA SER A 288 3.63 -15.80 -6.57
C SER A 288 2.66 -14.89 -7.36
N LYS A 289 2.57 -13.60 -7.03
CA LYS A 289 1.77 -12.56 -7.73
C LYS A 289 0.31 -12.99 -7.94
N TYR A 290 -0.49 -12.89 -6.86
CA TYR A 290 -1.95 -13.10 -6.75
C TYR A 290 -2.83 -12.31 -7.74
N ASP A 291 -2.77 -12.62 -9.04
CA ASP A 291 -3.46 -11.80 -10.04
C ASP A 291 -4.92 -12.26 -10.32
N ASN A 292 -5.18 -13.57 -10.39
CA ASN A 292 -6.46 -14.10 -10.91
C ASN A 292 -7.56 -14.26 -9.83
N LYS A 293 -7.30 -14.94 -8.71
CA LYS A 293 -8.30 -15.13 -7.65
C LYS A 293 -8.75 -13.82 -7.00
N SER A 294 -7.83 -12.85 -6.87
CA SER A 294 -8.18 -11.49 -6.45
C SER A 294 -9.15 -10.84 -7.44
N ALA A 295 -9.02 -11.07 -8.75
CA ALA A 295 -9.94 -10.54 -9.76
C ALA A 295 -11.36 -11.10 -9.66
N ILE A 296 -11.53 -12.39 -9.36
CA ILE A 296 -12.84 -13.02 -9.12
C ILE A 296 -13.59 -12.27 -8.01
N SER A 297 -12.94 -12.11 -6.85
CA SER A 297 -13.53 -11.37 -5.72
C SER A 297 -13.89 -9.93 -6.08
N LEU A 298 -13.06 -9.27 -6.89
CA LEU A 298 -13.33 -7.91 -7.37
C LEU A 298 -14.60 -7.87 -8.21
N ILE A 299 -14.72 -8.77 -9.19
CA ILE A 299 -15.88 -8.84 -10.09
C ILE A 299 -17.15 -9.10 -9.27
N HIS A 300 -17.14 -10.08 -8.36
CA HIS A 300 -18.26 -10.31 -7.44
C HIS A 300 -18.67 -9.06 -6.66
N THR A 301 -17.68 -8.34 -6.11
CA THR A 301 -17.93 -7.12 -5.34
C THR A 301 -18.56 -6.04 -6.21
N TYR A 302 -18.02 -5.83 -7.42
CA TYR A 302 -18.51 -4.80 -8.33
C TYR A 302 -19.91 -5.13 -8.87
N MET A 303 -20.17 -6.39 -9.24
CA MET A 303 -21.50 -6.85 -9.65
C MET A 303 -22.52 -6.63 -8.53
N LYS A 304 -22.14 -6.93 -7.28
CA LYS A 304 -22.99 -6.66 -6.12
C LYS A 304 -23.28 -5.17 -5.94
N PHE A 305 -22.29 -4.30 -6.10
CA PHE A 305 -22.51 -2.84 -6.07
C PHE A 305 -23.46 -2.40 -7.17
N TRP A 306 -23.28 -2.85 -8.41
CA TRP A 306 -24.21 -2.51 -9.49
C TRP A 306 -25.63 -2.99 -9.19
N LYS A 307 -25.78 -4.23 -8.71
CA LYS A 307 -27.10 -4.80 -8.37
C LYS A 307 -27.86 -3.93 -7.35
N GLN A 308 -27.15 -3.34 -6.38
CA GLN A 308 -27.74 -2.44 -5.38
C GLN A 308 -28.34 -1.16 -6.00
N TYR A 309 -27.81 -0.71 -7.14
CA TYR A 309 -28.20 0.55 -7.79
C TYR A 309 -28.74 0.35 -9.20
N GLU A 310 -29.16 -0.87 -9.56
CA GLU A 310 -29.56 -1.23 -10.93
C GLU A 310 -30.73 -0.38 -11.47
N LYS A 311 -31.58 0.14 -10.57
CA LYS A 311 -32.69 1.03 -10.92
C LYS A 311 -32.25 2.46 -11.28
N LEU A 312 -31.07 2.89 -10.80
CA LEU A 312 -30.55 4.26 -10.95
C LEU A 312 -29.39 4.35 -11.93
N CYS A 313 -28.83 3.21 -12.32
CA CYS A 313 -27.62 3.09 -13.14
C CYS A 313 -27.91 2.52 -14.53
N PRO A 314 -26.99 2.71 -15.49
CA PRO A 314 -27.04 2.04 -16.79
C PRO A 314 -27.09 0.51 -16.68
N LYS A 315 -27.40 -0.15 -17.80
CA LYS A 315 -27.53 -1.60 -17.90
C LYS A 315 -26.23 -2.29 -17.47
N LEU A 316 -26.33 -3.52 -16.97
CA LEU A 316 -25.18 -4.30 -16.48
C LEU A 316 -24.05 -4.35 -17.51
N ILE A 317 -24.36 -4.51 -18.81
CA ILE A 317 -23.37 -4.57 -19.89
C ILE A 317 -22.48 -3.31 -19.95
N ASP A 318 -23.04 -2.12 -19.69
CA ASP A 318 -22.30 -0.86 -19.68
C ASP A 318 -21.40 -0.75 -18.44
N TYR A 319 -21.84 -1.33 -17.33
CA TYR A 319 -21.02 -1.43 -16.13
C TYR A 319 -19.91 -2.49 -16.25
N LEU A 320 -20.16 -3.62 -16.92
CA LEU A 320 -19.12 -4.60 -17.24
C LEU A 320 -18.02 -4.01 -18.13
N LEU A 321 -18.38 -3.11 -19.06
CA LEU A 321 -17.39 -2.35 -19.84
C LEU A 321 -16.50 -1.46 -18.94
N LYS A 322 -17.06 -0.87 -17.86
CA LYS A 322 -16.24 -0.15 -16.87
C LYS A 322 -15.32 -1.07 -16.10
N ILE A 323 -15.82 -2.22 -15.62
CA ILE A 323 -14.98 -3.23 -14.95
C ILE A 323 -13.83 -3.64 -15.87
N TRP A 324 -14.11 -3.92 -17.14
CA TRP A 324 -13.12 -4.22 -18.18
C TRP A 324 -12.06 -3.14 -18.33
N LYS A 325 -12.47 -1.88 -18.52
CA LYS A 325 -11.56 -0.72 -18.58
C LYS A 325 -10.74 -0.59 -17.30
N SER A 326 -11.32 -0.85 -16.12
CA SER A 326 -10.61 -0.77 -14.85
C SER A 326 -9.50 -1.82 -14.74
N PHE A 327 -9.69 -3.02 -15.31
CA PHE A 327 -8.65 -4.04 -15.35
C PHE A 327 -7.53 -3.69 -16.33
N LYS A 328 -7.83 -2.95 -17.40
CA LYS A 328 -6.78 -2.32 -18.23
C LYS A 328 -5.97 -1.30 -17.43
N ILE A 329 -6.64 -0.40 -16.72
CA ILE A 329 -5.98 0.61 -15.88
C ILE A 329 -5.07 -0.04 -14.83
N GLN A 330 -5.48 -1.17 -14.26
CA GLN A 330 -4.71 -1.92 -13.26
C GLN A 330 -3.58 -2.78 -13.84
N GLY A 331 -3.44 -2.86 -15.18
CA GLY A 331 -2.48 -3.77 -15.82
C GLY A 331 -2.88 -5.25 -15.73
N LYS A 332 -4.12 -5.57 -15.37
CA LYS A 332 -4.65 -6.95 -15.31
C LYS A 332 -5.10 -7.46 -16.68
N LEU A 333 -5.33 -6.56 -17.62
CA LEU A 333 -5.72 -6.85 -18.99
C LEU A 333 -4.98 -5.91 -19.95
N LYS A 334 -4.54 -6.42 -21.10
CA LYS A 334 -3.83 -5.62 -22.12
C LYS A 334 -4.75 -4.53 -22.72
N SER A 335 -4.18 -3.35 -23.01
CA SER A 335 -4.94 -2.15 -23.39
C SER A 335 -5.64 -2.22 -24.75
N ASP A 336 -5.05 -2.93 -25.70
CA ASP A 336 -5.54 -3.10 -27.07
C ASP A 336 -6.70 -4.11 -27.18
N VAL A 337 -6.96 -4.91 -26.14
CA VAL A 337 -8.01 -5.95 -26.17
C VAL A 337 -9.41 -5.32 -26.11
N PRO A 338 -10.24 -5.40 -27.16
CA PRO A 338 -11.58 -4.82 -27.16
C PRO A 338 -12.52 -5.56 -26.19
N PHE A 339 -13.54 -4.87 -25.68
CA PHE A 339 -14.55 -5.51 -24.84
C PHE A 339 -15.46 -6.39 -25.71
N PRO A 340 -15.53 -7.73 -25.50
CA PRO A 340 -16.27 -8.64 -26.35
C PRO A 340 -17.77 -8.60 -26.03
N LYS A 341 -18.43 -7.47 -26.36
CA LYS A 341 -19.81 -7.14 -25.96
C LYS A 341 -20.81 -8.26 -26.23
N ARG A 342 -20.74 -8.93 -27.39
CA ARG A 342 -21.63 -10.05 -27.75
C ARG A 342 -21.50 -11.23 -26.77
N ARG A 343 -20.27 -11.61 -26.40
CA ARG A 343 -20.03 -12.74 -25.48
C ARG A 343 -20.56 -12.42 -24.08
N PHE A 344 -20.26 -11.22 -23.56
CA PHE A 344 -20.80 -10.77 -22.27
C PHE A 344 -22.33 -10.63 -22.29
N SER A 345 -22.93 -10.11 -23.37
CA SER A 345 -24.39 -10.05 -23.50
C SER A 345 -25.03 -11.44 -23.50
N ASN A 346 -24.40 -12.42 -24.15
CA ASN A 346 -24.89 -13.80 -24.14
C ASN A 346 -24.76 -14.43 -22.73
N ALA A 347 -23.64 -14.22 -22.04
CA ALA A 347 -23.45 -14.66 -20.66
C ALA A 347 -24.53 -14.11 -19.72
N ILE A 348 -24.86 -12.81 -19.83
CA ILE A 348 -25.91 -12.19 -19.01
C ILE A 348 -27.30 -12.83 -19.27
N LYS A 349 -27.60 -13.20 -20.53
CA LYS A 349 -28.91 -13.74 -20.92
C LYS A 349 -29.17 -15.18 -20.47
N LYS A 350 -28.12 -15.98 -20.25
CA LYS A 350 -28.24 -17.42 -19.93
C LYS A 350 -28.81 -17.72 -18.53
N GLY A 351 -29.04 -16.70 -17.71
CA GLY A 351 -29.67 -16.84 -16.39
C GLY A 351 -28.64 -17.02 -15.26
N THR A 352 -28.61 -16.03 -14.37
CA THR A 352 -28.24 -16.12 -12.94
C THR A 352 -26.90 -16.69 -12.48
N HIS A 353 -25.82 -16.68 -13.25
CA HIS A 353 -24.49 -16.88 -12.66
C HIS A 353 -23.52 -15.76 -13.00
N SER A 354 -23.05 -15.08 -11.94
CA SER A 354 -21.84 -14.25 -11.99
C SER A 354 -20.66 -15.01 -12.60
N ASP A 355 -20.70 -16.33 -12.54
CA ASP A 355 -19.64 -17.25 -12.93
C ASP A 355 -19.36 -17.20 -14.44
N ASP A 356 -20.39 -17.24 -15.32
CA ASP A 356 -20.19 -17.09 -16.77
C ASP A 356 -19.51 -15.75 -17.14
N VAL A 357 -19.87 -14.68 -16.45
CA VAL A 357 -19.27 -13.36 -16.64
C VAL A 357 -17.83 -13.34 -16.14
N ILE A 358 -17.57 -13.98 -15.00
CA ILE A 358 -16.23 -14.09 -14.39
C ILE A 358 -15.32 -14.94 -15.26
N ASP A 359 -15.79 -16.06 -15.77
CA ASP A 359 -15.04 -16.95 -16.64
C ASP A 359 -14.61 -16.22 -17.91
N LEU A 360 -15.47 -15.37 -18.47
CA LEU A 360 -15.07 -14.49 -19.59
C LEU A 360 -13.98 -13.49 -19.20
N PHE A 361 -14.02 -12.89 -18.00
CA PHE A 361 -12.92 -12.04 -17.55
C PHE A 361 -11.62 -12.85 -17.38
N LEU A 362 -11.68 -14.01 -16.73
CA LEU A 362 -10.53 -14.87 -16.46
C LEU A 362 -9.89 -15.41 -17.74
N GLU A 363 -10.72 -15.84 -18.70
CA GLU A 363 -10.28 -16.29 -20.02
C GLU A 363 -9.39 -15.22 -20.67
N TYR A 364 -9.88 -13.97 -20.74
CA TYR A 364 -9.14 -12.89 -21.40
C TYR A 364 -7.95 -12.39 -20.59
N MET A 365 -8.05 -12.35 -19.26
CA MET A 365 -6.91 -11.99 -18.40
C MET A 365 -5.77 -13.01 -18.51
N THR A 366 -6.11 -14.29 -18.66
CA THR A 366 -5.13 -15.38 -18.84
C THR A 366 -4.56 -15.36 -20.24
N LYS A 367 -5.41 -15.21 -21.27
CA LYS A 367 -5.00 -15.18 -22.68
C LYS A 367 -4.11 -13.98 -23.02
N TYR A 368 -4.38 -12.81 -22.44
CA TYR A 368 -3.65 -11.57 -22.72
C TYR A 368 -2.85 -11.08 -21.51
N LYS A 369 -2.21 -12.02 -20.80
CA LYS A 369 -1.41 -11.75 -19.61
C LYS A 369 -0.21 -10.86 -19.95
N LEU A 370 -0.03 -9.79 -19.19
CA LEU A 370 1.09 -8.86 -19.31
C LEU A 370 2.26 -9.27 -18.41
N SER A 371 3.49 -9.10 -18.90
CA SER A 371 4.71 -9.15 -18.09
C SER A 371 4.72 -8.05 -17.02
N ALA A 372 5.54 -8.20 -15.97
CA ALA A 372 5.64 -7.20 -14.90
C ALA A 372 6.03 -5.80 -15.42
N ARG A 373 6.93 -5.75 -16.42
CA ARG A 373 7.35 -4.50 -17.08
C ARG A 373 6.20 -3.87 -17.85
N GLU A 374 5.51 -4.62 -18.70
CA GLU A 374 4.36 -4.11 -19.45
C GLU A 374 3.25 -3.63 -18.53
N ARG A 375 2.97 -4.33 -17.42
CA ARG A 375 2.00 -3.88 -16.41
C ARG A 375 2.39 -2.54 -15.79
N ARG A 376 3.67 -2.32 -15.50
CA ARG A 376 4.15 -1.04 -14.95
C ARG A 376 3.97 0.08 -15.97
N LEU A 377 4.44 -0.11 -17.21
CA LEU A 377 4.32 0.89 -18.28
C LEU A 377 2.86 1.20 -18.62
N GLN A 378 2.00 0.18 -18.68
CA GLN A 378 0.58 0.38 -18.95
C GLN A 378 -0.10 1.19 -17.84
N ARG A 379 0.12 0.83 -16.57
CA ARG A 379 -0.41 1.60 -15.43
C ARG A 379 0.05 3.05 -15.46
N ARG A 380 1.33 3.28 -15.78
CA ARG A 380 1.90 4.62 -15.93
C ARG A 380 1.25 5.38 -17.08
N SER A 381 1.06 4.76 -18.24
CA SER A 381 0.38 5.37 -19.39
C SER A 381 -1.05 5.81 -19.08
N TYR A 382 -1.83 4.99 -18.36
CA TYR A 382 -3.18 5.41 -17.93
C TYR A 382 -3.16 6.55 -16.92
N LEU A 383 -2.16 6.59 -16.05
CA LEU A 383 -2.00 7.66 -15.07
C LEU A 383 -1.66 8.99 -15.77
N VAL A 384 -0.69 8.98 -16.70
CA VAL A 384 -0.32 10.15 -17.51
C VAL A 384 -1.53 10.68 -18.27
N LYS A 385 -2.25 9.80 -18.98
CA LYS A 385 -3.47 10.18 -19.73
C LYS A 385 -4.54 10.78 -18.82
N ALA A 386 -4.74 10.23 -17.62
CA ALA A 386 -5.72 10.75 -16.69
C ALA A 386 -5.38 12.17 -16.21
N TYR A 387 -4.11 12.47 -15.96
CA TYR A 387 -3.68 13.80 -15.51
C TYR A 387 -3.52 14.81 -16.64
N ALA A 388 -3.34 14.37 -17.89
CA ALA A 388 -3.33 15.25 -19.06
C ALA A 388 -4.67 15.97 -19.28
N GLU A 389 -5.77 15.44 -18.74
CA GLU A 389 -7.12 16.03 -18.82
C GLU A 389 -7.46 16.89 -17.58
N VAL A 390 -6.57 16.98 -16.58
CA VAL A 390 -6.83 17.70 -15.32
C VAL A 390 -6.40 19.16 -15.47
N SER A 391 -7.24 20.09 -14.98
CA SER A 391 -6.93 21.52 -15.06
C SER A 391 -5.75 21.92 -14.17
N ASP A 392 -4.94 22.88 -14.62
CA ASP A 392 -3.79 23.41 -13.87
C ASP A 392 -4.20 23.96 -12.50
N THR A 393 -5.37 24.59 -12.41
CA THR A 393 -5.93 25.06 -11.12
C THR A 393 -6.15 23.92 -10.14
N THR A 394 -6.67 22.78 -10.61
CA THR A 394 -6.84 21.59 -9.77
C THR A 394 -5.50 20.97 -9.41
N VAL A 395 -4.53 20.94 -10.34
CA VAL A 395 -3.16 20.48 -10.07
C VAL A 395 -2.50 21.32 -8.97
N GLY A 396 -2.58 22.65 -9.04
CA GLY A 396 -2.02 23.54 -8.02
C GLY A 396 -2.62 23.29 -6.63
N LYS A 397 -3.94 23.08 -6.54
CA LYS A 397 -4.60 22.74 -5.26
C LYS A 397 -4.17 21.38 -4.71
N ILE A 398 -3.87 20.42 -5.57
CA ILE A 398 -3.30 19.12 -5.16
C ILE A 398 -1.89 19.33 -4.64
N GLN A 399 -1.06 20.12 -5.32
CA GLN A 399 0.32 20.39 -4.90
C GLN A 399 0.35 21.01 -3.50
N GLU A 400 -0.53 21.97 -3.23
CA GLU A 400 -0.68 22.59 -1.90
C GLU A 400 -1.22 21.59 -0.85
N LEU A 401 -2.30 20.87 -1.14
CA LEU A 401 -2.92 19.94 -0.17
C LEU A 401 -1.99 18.77 0.22
N TYR A 402 -1.14 18.32 -0.71
CA TYR A 402 -0.24 17.18 -0.51
C TYR A 402 1.22 17.59 -0.39
N GLU A 403 1.54 18.89 -0.20
CA GLU A 403 2.91 19.40 -0.20
C GLU A 403 3.83 18.61 0.76
N LEU A 404 3.36 18.36 1.98
CA LEU A 404 4.10 17.55 2.95
C LEU A 404 4.25 16.09 2.53
N ASP A 405 3.26 15.48 1.88
CA ASP A 405 3.42 14.11 1.37
C ASP A 405 4.53 14.06 0.30
N PHE A 406 4.61 15.06 -0.60
CA PHE A 406 5.67 15.12 -1.59
C PHE A 406 7.05 15.24 -0.95
N ARG A 407 7.20 16.14 0.03
CA ARG A 407 8.46 16.36 0.75
C ARG A 407 8.86 15.17 1.62
N LEU A 408 8.00 14.76 2.55
CA LEU A 408 8.27 13.69 3.54
C LEU A 408 8.61 12.35 2.87
N PHE A 409 7.94 12.04 1.75
CA PHE A 409 8.10 10.76 1.06
C PHE A 409 8.92 10.85 -0.23
N GLN A 410 9.52 12.00 -0.54
CA GLN A 410 10.36 12.21 -1.72
C GLN A 410 9.64 11.78 -3.01
N TYR A 411 8.46 12.35 -3.24
CA TYR A 411 7.72 12.21 -4.49
C TYR A 411 7.83 13.48 -5.32
N ASP A 412 7.72 13.34 -6.64
CA ASP A 412 7.68 14.48 -7.55
C ASP A 412 6.39 15.28 -7.31
N THR A 413 6.55 16.59 -7.14
CA THR A 413 5.43 17.54 -7.02
C THR A 413 4.69 17.77 -8.33
N SER A 414 5.30 17.43 -9.47
CA SER A 414 4.67 17.58 -10.79
C SER A 414 3.81 16.37 -11.13
N PRO A 415 2.69 16.56 -11.84
CA PRO A 415 1.89 15.45 -12.32
C PRO A 415 2.71 14.57 -13.29
N PRO A 416 2.35 13.29 -13.42
CA PRO A 416 3.06 12.37 -14.29
C PRO A 416 2.89 12.74 -15.77
N THR A 417 3.99 13.04 -16.46
CA THR A 417 4.00 13.44 -17.89
C THR A 417 4.60 12.38 -18.83
N THR A 418 5.36 11.42 -18.32
CA THR A 418 6.11 10.42 -19.10
C THR A 418 5.72 8.97 -18.77
N ILE A 419 5.81 8.07 -19.76
CA ILE A 419 5.45 6.63 -19.67
C ILE A 419 6.62 5.78 -19.17
#